data_AF-A0A3D2HPS7-F1
#
_entry.id   AF-A0A3D2HPS7-F1
#
_cell.length_a   1.000
_cell.length_b   1.000
_cell.length_c   1.000
_cell.angle_alpha   90.00
_cell.angle_beta   90.00
_cell.angle_gamma   90.00
#
_symmetry.space_group_name_H-M   'P 1'
#
loop_
_entity.id
_entity.type
_entity.pdbx_description
1 polymer ?
#
loop_
_entity_poly.entity_id
_entity_poly.type
_entity_poly.pdbx_seq_one_letter_code
_entity_poly.pdbx_strand_id
1 'polypeptide(L)'
;MFKKLASLAIAATMMVGTAAITASAAEVEFDAVGAEDSAVVSADNSSEVGADAGSEAVGAGNVVKFDAKKSGWNLDTNKKFYCHIWKSDSSGSWPDWQTKAELCTFDKETGIATYDLSKTGNTISPSDGRIYSVIFSSNTGMQTCNVIMSGACIGDTLYCTGEQSENPEDSEKKDYVARWEKTSDCGQERKITSTGNIVGTAFPEGESDVTLLATYLVAYYNDPAKTDLTQNLINELNVSPVDVMGAVTDKLNNTNNADKDKIAPAVEKILLNCTDPTKGGEKPNEEEMNKAKNEGGSATGSGSGSGSNGGSTGSGSSSGSSSSSGSSSVKSGVETTIFYVFGGLMLAAAGVAFLARKKREE
;
A
#
# COMPACT_ATOMS: atom_id res chain seq x y z
N MET A 1 -47.62 -6.27 -50.09
CA MET A 1 -47.34 -7.70 -49.84
C MET A 1 -46.95 -7.84 -48.38
N PHE A 2 -47.73 -8.54 -47.57
CA PHE A 2 -47.46 -8.69 -46.12
C PHE A 2 -46.80 -10.03 -45.82
N LYS A 3 -45.74 -10.04 -45.01
CA LYS A 3 -45.24 -11.23 -44.31
C LYS A 3 -45.38 -11.05 -42.79
N LYS A 4 -46.34 -11.78 -42.24
CA LYS A 4 -46.34 -12.43 -40.90
C LYS A 4 -44.98 -13.11 -40.65
N LEU A 5 -44.49 -13.48 -39.45
CA LEU A 5 -44.95 -13.60 -38.04
C LEU A 5 -43.62 -13.55 -37.19
N ALA A 6 -43.53 -13.40 -35.87
CA ALA A 6 -44.51 -13.38 -34.76
C ALA A 6 -43.99 -12.50 -33.58
N SER A 7 -44.62 -12.61 -32.41
CA SER A 7 -44.09 -12.21 -31.10
C SER A 7 -43.88 -13.44 -30.21
N LEU A 8 -43.02 -13.34 -29.18
CA LEU A 8 -43.39 -13.79 -27.83
C LEU A 8 -42.51 -13.13 -26.76
N ALA A 9 -43.13 -12.62 -25.70
CA ALA A 9 -42.47 -12.22 -24.47
C ALA A 9 -43.02 -13.11 -23.34
N ILE A 10 -42.16 -13.60 -22.46
CA ILE A 10 -42.54 -14.28 -21.21
C ILE A 10 -41.58 -13.83 -20.11
N ALA A 11 -42.13 -13.55 -18.92
CA ALA A 11 -41.39 -13.28 -17.70
C ALA A 11 -41.87 -14.23 -16.58
N ALA A 12 -40.92 -14.73 -15.78
CA ALA A 12 -41.05 -15.37 -14.46
C ALA A 12 -39.60 -15.45 -13.90
N THR A 13 -39.19 -15.00 -12.71
CA THR A 13 -39.74 -15.04 -11.34
C THR A 13 -39.59 -16.39 -10.64
N MET A 14 -39.06 -16.37 -9.40
CA MET A 14 -38.75 -17.49 -8.47
C MET A 14 -37.50 -18.34 -8.84
N MET A 15 -36.76 -18.94 -7.90
CA MET A 15 -36.98 -19.13 -6.45
C MET A 15 -35.66 -19.16 -5.64
N VAL A 16 -35.74 -19.00 -4.31
CA VAL A 16 -34.62 -19.16 -3.36
C VAL A 16 -34.32 -20.65 -3.11
N GLY A 17 -33.05 -21.03 -2.93
CA GLY A 17 -32.66 -22.37 -2.50
C GLY A 17 -31.23 -22.47 -1.98
N THR A 18 -31.07 -22.59 -0.66
CA THR A 18 -29.80 -22.95 0.00
C THR A 18 -29.52 -24.44 -0.09
N ALA A 19 -28.30 -24.83 -0.48
CA ALA A 19 -27.72 -26.14 -0.17
C ALA A 19 -26.20 -26.03 -0.07
N ALA A 20 -25.65 -26.42 1.08
CA ALA A 20 -24.20 -26.62 1.23
C ALA A 20 -23.84 -28.02 0.70
N ILE A 21 -22.72 -28.14 -0.02
CA ILE A 21 -22.12 -29.44 -0.37
C ILE A 21 -20.65 -29.41 -0.01
N THR A 22 -20.31 -30.12 1.06
CA THR A 22 -18.95 -30.56 1.38
C THR A 22 -18.54 -31.65 0.40
N ALA A 23 -17.37 -31.52 -0.23
CA ALA A 23 -16.76 -32.59 -1.03
C ALA A 23 -15.39 -32.95 -0.45
N SER A 24 -15.33 -34.05 0.31
CA SER A 24 -14.09 -34.71 0.66
C SER A 24 -13.61 -35.54 -0.53
N ALA A 25 -12.40 -35.27 -1.03
CA ALA A 25 -11.71 -36.18 -1.95
C ALA A 25 -10.86 -37.15 -1.12
N ALA A 26 -11.26 -38.41 -1.11
CA ALA A 26 -10.52 -39.51 -0.50
C ALA A 26 -9.78 -40.31 -1.58
N GLU A 27 -8.62 -40.85 -1.20
CA GLU A 27 -7.90 -42.00 -1.76
C GLU A 27 -8.00 -42.33 -3.27
N VAL A 28 -6.84 -42.37 -3.93
CA VAL A 28 -6.62 -43.32 -5.03
C VAL A 28 -5.34 -44.09 -4.74
N GLU A 29 -5.48 -45.39 -4.47
CA GLU A 29 -4.37 -46.31 -4.27
C GLU A 29 -3.55 -46.46 -5.56
N PHE A 30 -2.23 -46.65 -5.43
CA PHE A 30 -1.45 -47.29 -6.48
C PHE A 30 -0.61 -48.41 -5.88
N ASP A 31 -0.72 -49.59 -6.49
CA ASP A 31 -0.23 -50.86 -5.98
C ASP A 31 1.29 -51.03 -6.17
N ALA A 32 1.87 -51.93 -5.39
CA ALA A 32 3.30 -52.13 -5.26
C ALA A 32 3.90 -52.97 -6.40
N VAL A 33 5.17 -52.70 -6.72
CA VAL A 33 6.10 -53.73 -7.20
C VAL A 33 7.44 -53.52 -6.50
N GLY A 34 7.87 -54.52 -5.74
CA GLY A 34 9.15 -54.47 -5.02
C GLY A 34 10.32 -55.06 -5.83
N ALA A 35 11.53 -54.66 -5.45
CA ALA A 35 12.73 -55.47 -5.56
C ALA A 35 13.78 -54.97 -4.55
N GLU A 36 14.20 -55.86 -3.66
CA GLU A 36 15.40 -55.81 -2.82
C GLU A 36 16.69 -55.54 -3.64
N ASP A 37 17.84 -55.09 -3.10
CA ASP A 37 18.46 -55.46 -1.81
C ASP A 37 19.57 -54.45 -1.36
N SER A 38 20.06 -54.67 -0.14
CA SER A 38 21.46 -54.54 0.31
C SER A 38 21.91 -53.33 1.18
N ALA A 39 22.37 -53.72 2.38
CA ALA A 39 23.48 -53.18 3.17
C ALA A 39 23.26 -51.99 4.13
N VAL A 40 22.86 -52.36 5.35
CA VAL A 40 23.33 -51.84 6.65
C VAL A 40 24.58 -50.94 6.68
N VAL A 41 24.49 -49.83 7.41
CA VAL A 41 25.40 -49.51 8.55
C VAL A 41 24.70 -48.60 9.56
N SER A 42 24.85 -48.90 10.85
CA SER A 42 24.31 -48.10 11.95
C SER A 42 25.23 -46.92 12.30
N ALA A 43 24.64 -45.76 12.61
CA ALA A 43 25.28 -44.72 13.39
C ALA A 43 24.24 -44.05 14.29
N ASP A 44 24.06 -44.62 15.49
CA ASP A 44 23.33 -43.99 16.59
C ASP A 44 24.17 -42.82 17.13
N ASN A 45 23.58 -41.62 17.18
CA ASN A 45 23.98 -40.64 18.18
C ASN A 45 22.78 -39.76 18.56
N SER A 46 22.15 -40.15 19.65
CA SER A 46 21.16 -39.34 20.34
C SER A 46 21.67 -37.93 20.67
N SER A 47 20.88 -36.91 20.36
CA SER A 47 20.68 -35.78 21.26
C SER A 47 19.41 -35.03 20.90
N GLU A 48 18.34 -35.33 21.63
CA GLU A 48 17.25 -34.38 21.79
C GLU A 48 17.83 -33.09 22.38
N VAL A 49 17.76 -32.00 21.63
CA VAL A 49 17.89 -30.65 22.17
C VAL A 49 16.57 -29.93 21.93
N GLY A 50 15.67 -30.06 22.91
CA GLY A 50 14.53 -29.18 23.03
C GLY A 50 15.03 -27.75 23.19
N ALA A 51 15.06 -27.00 22.09
CA ALA A 51 15.28 -25.56 22.10
C ALA A 51 14.04 -24.91 22.71
N ASP A 52 14.10 -24.83 24.04
CA ASP A 52 13.43 -23.91 24.95
C ASP A 52 12.30 -23.06 24.34
N ALA A 53 11.11 -23.16 24.94
CA ALA A 53 10.04 -22.20 24.77
C ALA A 53 10.40 -20.90 25.50
N GLY A 54 11.46 -20.25 25.01
CA GLY A 54 11.90 -18.93 25.38
C GLY A 54 10.82 -17.94 25.00
N SER A 55 9.87 -17.77 25.92
CA SER A 55 9.01 -16.60 26.06
C SER A 55 9.89 -15.39 26.39
N GLU A 56 10.72 -14.99 25.42
CA GLU A 56 11.23 -13.63 25.30
C GLU A 56 10.01 -12.73 25.48
N ALA A 57 9.95 -12.06 26.62
CA ALA A 57 8.89 -11.12 26.92
C ALA A 57 9.09 -9.90 26.01
N VAL A 58 8.61 -10.03 24.76
CA VAL A 58 8.46 -8.92 23.79
C VAL A 58 7.97 -7.72 24.57
N GLY A 59 8.81 -6.68 24.64
CA GLY A 59 8.60 -5.55 25.54
C GLY A 59 7.17 -5.02 25.34
N ALA A 60 6.33 -5.18 26.36
CA ALA A 60 4.88 -5.32 26.19
C ALA A 60 4.14 -4.06 25.70
N GLY A 61 4.87 -3.02 25.31
CA GLY A 61 4.40 -1.76 24.74
C GLY A 61 5.16 -1.27 23.50
N ASN A 62 5.95 -2.09 22.79
CA ASN A 62 6.55 -1.70 21.49
C ASN A 62 6.28 -2.73 20.37
N VAL A 63 5.04 -3.17 20.26
CA VAL A 63 4.57 -4.16 19.29
C VAL A 63 3.37 -3.65 18.50
N VAL A 64 3.10 -4.24 17.34
CA VAL A 64 1.79 -4.16 16.68
C VAL A 64 1.27 -5.56 16.41
N LYS A 65 -0.05 -5.73 16.38
CA LYS A 65 -0.68 -7.05 16.29
C LYS A 65 -1.64 -7.14 15.11
N PHE A 66 -1.87 -8.35 14.63
CA PHE A 66 -2.90 -8.67 13.65
C PHE A 66 -3.68 -9.90 14.10
N ASP A 67 -5.01 -9.77 14.16
CA ASP A 67 -5.91 -10.86 14.49
C ASP A 67 -6.35 -11.57 13.19
N ALA A 68 -5.57 -12.60 12.82
CA ALA A 68 -5.83 -13.39 11.63
C ALA A 68 -7.15 -14.18 11.74
N LYS A 69 -7.54 -14.58 12.96
CA LYS A 69 -8.75 -15.37 13.23
C LYS A 69 -10.01 -14.54 13.02
N LYS A 70 -10.05 -13.35 13.62
CA LYS A 70 -11.11 -12.35 13.44
C LYS A 70 -11.18 -11.82 12.00
N SER A 71 -10.04 -11.75 11.32
CA SER A 71 -9.94 -11.44 9.88
C SER A 71 -10.45 -12.57 8.97
N GLY A 72 -10.84 -13.73 9.51
CA GLY A 72 -11.33 -14.87 8.74
C GLY A 72 -10.26 -15.67 7.99
N TRP A 73 -8.98 -15.45 8.28
CA TRP A 73 -7.88 -16.15 7.59
C TRP A 73 -7.77 -17.58 8.10
N ASN A 74 -7.61 -18.54 7.18
CA ASN A 74 -7.55 -19.95 7.52
C ASN A 74 -6.22 -20.31 8.22
N LEU A 75 -6.24 -20.47 9.55
CA LEU A 75 -5.05 -20.78 10.36
C LEU A 75 -4.50 -22.20 10.17
N ASP A 76 -5.20 -23.05 9.40
CA ASP A 76 -4.70 -24.35 8.99
C ASP A 76 -3.81 -24.31 7.74
N THR A 77 -3.92 -23.26 6.91
CA THR A 77 -2.99 -22.99 5.80
C THR A 77 -1.99 -21.86 6.09
N ASN A 78 -2.40 -20.86 6.88
CA ASN A 78 -1.57 -19.71 7.25
C ASN A 78 -0.78 -20.02 8.52
N LYS A 79 0.54 -20.15 8.39
CA LYS A 79 1.46 -20.62 9.45
C LYS A 79 2.52 -19.60 9.84
N LYS A 80 2.86 -18.68 8.94
CA LYS A 80 3.79 -17.58 9.17
C LYS A 80 3.13 -16.30 8.72
N PHE A 81 3.28 -15.29 9.56
CA PHE A 81 2.73 -13.96 9.36
C PHE A 81 3.88 -12.97 9.37
N TYR A 82 3.78 -11.94 8.54
CA TYR A 82 4.78 -10.92 8.34
C TYR A 82 4.13 -9.56 8.50
N CYS A 83 4.87 -8.60 9.05
CA CYS A 83 4.47 -7.21 9.13
C CYS A 83 5.49 -6.38 8.36
N HIS A 84 5.12 -5.95 7.15
CA HIS A 84 5.87 -4.95 6.42
C HIS A 84 5.45 -3.58 6.96
N ILE A 85 6.42 -2.81 7.43
CA ILE A 85 6.22 -1.46 7.95
C ILE A 85 7.30 -0.54 7.41
N TRP A 86 6.90 0.63 6.96
CA TRP A 86 7.79 1.68 6.50
C TRP A 86 7.21 3.05 6.86
N LYS A 87 8.07 4.06 6.98
CA LYS A 87 7.60 5.44 7.12
C LYS A 87 6.95 5.88 5.81
N SER A 88 5.80 6.55 5.86
CA SER A 88 5.01 6.80 4.64
C SER A 88 5.72 7.73 3.62
N ASP A 89 6.65 8.58 4.06
CA ASP A 89 7.52 9.36 3.15
C ASP A 89 8.64 8.53 2.48
N SER A 90 8.67 7.21 2.74
CA SER A 90 9.67 6.26 2.25
C SER A 90 11.12 6.56 2.64
N SER A 91 11.35 7.44 3.63
CA SER A 91 12.70 7.73 4.14
C SER A 91 13.17 6.68 5.15
N GLY A 92 14.50 6.46 5.19
CA GLY A 92 15.13 5.47 6.07
C GLY A 92 15.38 4.12 5.40
N SER A 93 15.96 3.19 6.16
CA SER A 93 16.16 1.80 5.73
C SER A 93 15.17 0.94 6.48
N TRP A 94 14.41 0.12 5.76
CA TRP A 94 13.31 -0.70 6.30
C TRP A 94 13.53 -2.18 5.97
N PRO A 95 12.92 -3.11 6.71
CA PRO A 95 12.94 -4.52 6.37
C PRO A 95 12.43 -4.78 4.94
N ASP A 96 13.11 -5.67 4.22
CA ASP A 96 12.64 -6.16 2.93
C ASP A 96 11.44 -7.10 3.11
N TRP A 97 10.52 -7.04 2.13
CA TRP A 97 9.25 -7.77 2.11
C TRP A 97 9.37 -9.28 2.40
N GLN A 98 8.58 -9.75 3.36
CA GLN A 98 8.48 -11.14 3.85
C GLN A 98 9.82 -11.78 4.28
N THR A 99 10.81 -10.97 4.65
CA THR A 99 12.06 -11.49 5.23
C THR A 99 11.89 -11.93 6.69
N LYS A 100 12.93 -12.56 7.26
CA LYS A 100 12.98 -12.94 8.67
C LYS A 100 12.84 -11.74 9.63
N ALA A 101 13.21 -10.54 9.19
CA ALA A 101 13.07 -9.31 9.98
C ALA A 101 11.60 -8.87 10.15
N GLU A 102 10.70 -9.29 9.25
CA GLU A 102 9.25 -8.99 9.32
C GLU A 102 8.45 -10.10 10.03
N LEU A 103 9.07 -11.25 10.29
CA LEU A 103 8.39 -12.42 10.81
C LEU A 103 7.82 -12.15 12.21
N CYS A 104 6.50 -12.25 12.30
CA CYS A 104 5.73 -12.12 13.53
C CYS A 104 5.85 -13.38 14.40
N THR A 105 5.75 -13.20 15.71
CA THR A 105 5.45 -14.30 16.64
C THR A 105 3.94 -14.59 16.52
N PHE A 106 3.56 -15.83 16.22
CA PHE A 106 2.17 -16.20 15.98
C PHE A 106 1.66 -17.19 17.02
N ASP A 107 0.56 -16.83 17.69
CA ASP A 107 -0.20 -17.71 18.58
C ASP A 107 -1.38 -18.31 17.79
N LYS A 108 -1.41 -19.64 17.65
CA LYS A 108 -2.46 -20.35 16.90
C LYS A 108 -3.78 -20.44 17.69
N GLU A 109 -3.77 -20.40 19.01
CA GLU A 109 -4.98 -20.56 19.84
C GLU A 109 -5.84 -19.29 19.78
N THR A 110 -5.21 -18.14 20.03
CA THR A 110 -5.85 -16.83 19.89
C THR A 110 -5.97 -16.42 18.43
N GLY A 111 -5.00 -16.79 17.58
CA GLY A 111 -4.90 -16.37 16.18
C GLY A 111 -4.21 -15.02 15.98
N ILE A 112 -3.49 -14.53 17.01
CA ILE A 112 -2.80 -13.24 16.97
C ILE A 112 -1.38 -13.42 16.45
N ALA A 113 -1.06 -12.70 15.37
CA ALA A 113 0.31 -12.42 14.95
C ALA A 113 0.80 -11.14 15.64
N THR A 114 1.92 -11.19 16.34
CA THR A 114 2.54 -10.04 17.01
C THR A 114 3.88 -9.71 16.35
N TYR A 115 4.03 -8.48 15.89
CA TYR A 115 5.28 -7.93 15.38
C TYR A 115 5.97 -7.04 16.42
N ASP A 116 7.28 -7.19 16.53
CA ASP A 116 8.13 -6.37 17.40
C ASP A 116 8.75 -5.26 16.55
N LEU A 117 8.40 -4.01 16.85
CA LEU A 117 8.82 -2.84 16.07
C LEU A 117 10.33 -2.60 16.14
N SER A 118 11.05 -3.14 17.15
CA SER A 118 12.51 -3.04 17.23
C SER A 118 13.21 -3.79 16.09
N LYS A 119 12.57 -4.81 15.50
CA LYS A 119 13.08 -5.55 14.34
C LYS A 119 13.20 -4.70 13.07
N THR A 120 12.56 -3.53 13.03
CA THR A 120 12.71 -2.58 11.92
C THR A 120 14.09 -1.92 11.87
N GLY A 121 14.86 -1.97 12.97
CA GLY A 121 16.10 -1.20 13.13
C GLY A 121 15.89 0.31 13.31
N ASN A 122 14.65 0.78 13.35
CA ASN A 122 14.28 2.19 13.48
C ASN A 122 13.65 2.48 14.85
N THR A 123 13.79 3.71 15.34
CA THR A 123 13.06 4.18 16.53
C THR A 123 11.67 4.61 16.11
N ILE A 124 10.66 3.85 16.55
CA ILE A 124 9.24 4.16 16.46
C ILE A 124 8.72 4.30 17.90
N SER A 125 7.89 5.30 18.18
CA SER A 125 7.44 5.60 19.54
C SER A 125 6.04 6.24 19.56
N PRO A 126 5.32 6.18 20.70
CA PRO A 126 3.99 6.81 20.81
C PRO A 126 3.96 8.33 20.58
N SER A 127 5.12 9.00 20.58
CA SER A 127 5.23 10.47 20.60
C SER A 127 6.19 11.04 19.55
N ASP A 128 6.57 10.29 18.51
CA ASP A 128 7.43 10.81 17.43
C ASP A 128 6.70 11.71 16.43
N GLY A 129 5.36 11.68 16.43
CA GLY A 129 4.51 12.45 15.53
C GLY A 129 4.59 12.01 14.06
N ARG A 130 5.07 10.78 13.80
CA ARG A 130 5.24 10.24 12.45
C ARG A 130 4.09 9.35 12.03
N ILE A 131 3.97 9.20 10.70
CA ILE A 131 3.01 8.32 10.07
C ILE A 131 3.75 7.23 9.28
N TYR A 132 3.30 6.01 9.49
CA TYR A 132 3.84 4.79 8.93
C TYR A 132 2.76 4.10 8.11
N SER A 133 3.17 3.39 7.06
CA SER A 133 2.30 2.47 6.34
C SER A 133 2.65 1.04 6.76
N VAL A 134 1.62 0.21 6.95
CA VAL A 134 1.70 -1.16 7.45
C VAL A 134 0.91 -2.10 6.55
N ILE A 135 1.49 -3.25 6.24
CA ILE A 135 0.79 -4.39 5.64
C ILE A 135 1.08 -5.63 6.48
N PHE A 136 0.03 -6.31 6.94
CA PHE A 136 0.17 -7.67 7.44
C PHE A 136 -0.05 -8.66 6.30
N SER A 137 0.83 -9.64 6.18
CA SER A 137 0.77 -10.67 5.14
C SER A 137 1.11 -12.06 5.67
N SER A 138 0.91 -13.08 4.86
CA SER A 138 1.09 -14.49 5.22
C SER A 138 1.94 -15.25 4.21
N ASN A 139 2.45 -16.42 4.62
CA ASN A 139 3.13 -17.37 3.73
C ASN A 139 2.25 -17.99 2.62
N THR A 140 0.97 -17.63 2.52
CA THR A 140 0.06 -18.10 1.46
C THR A 140 -0.20 -17.03 0.39
N GLY A 141 0.32 -15.81 0.58
CA GLY A 141 0.06 -14.66 -0.29
C GLY A 141 -1.16 -13.83 0.11
N MET A 142 -1.92 -14.20 1.16
CA MET A 142 -2.93 -13.29 1.71
C MET A 142 -2.25 -12.11 2.43
N GLN A 143 -2.83 -10.93 2.24
CA GLN A 143 -2.39 -9.66 2.81
C GLN A 143 -3.58 -8.75 3.14
N THR A 144 -3.37 -7.79 4.04
CA THR A 144 -4.26 -6.63 4.21
C THR A 144 -4.09 -5.65 3.04
N CYS A 145 -5.00 -4.68 2.92
CA CYS A 145 -4.68 -3.41 2.26
C CYS A 145 -3.49 -2.72 2.98
N ASN A 146 -2.95 -1.65 2.37
CA ASN A 146 -2.13 -0.70 3.12
C ASN A 146 -2.96 -0.07 4.25
N VAL A 147 -2.41 -0.03 5.46
CA VAL A 147 -3.04 0.62 6.61
C VAL A 147 -2.07 1.64 7.20
N ILE A 148 -2.60 2.83 7.47
CA ILE A 148 -1.87 3.88 8.18
C ILE A 148 -1.74 3.52 9.66
N MET A 149 -0.55 3.78 10.20
CA MET A 149 -0.17 3.65 11.59
C MET A 149 0.44 4.96 12.07
N SER A 150 0.09 5.34 13.30
CA SER A 150 0.82 6.34 14.09
C SER A 150 1.34 5.69 15.37
N GLY A 151 2.11 6.44 16.16
CA GLY A 151 2.51 6.03 17.51
C GLY A 151 1.35 5.58 18.43
N ALA A 152 0.12 6.04 18.17
CA ALA A 152 -1.07 5.64 18.92
C ALA A 152 -1.53 4.18 18.62
N CYS A 153 -1.07 3.55 17.54
CA CYS A 153 -1.39 2.16 17.22
C CYS A 153 -0.47 1.15 17.95
N ILE A 154 0.56 1.62 18.65
CA ILE A 154 1.51 0.75 19.33
C ILE A 154 0.80 0.02 20.48
N GLY A 155 0.86 -1.31 20.47
CA GLY A 155 0.15 -2.21 21.37
C GLY A 155 -1.26 -2.58 20.92
N ASP A 156 -1.77 -1.96 19.85
CA ASP A 156 -3.09 -2.24 19.28
C ASP A 156 -3.09 -3.41 18.28
N THR A 157 -4.29 -3.85 17.91
CA THR A 157 -4.53 -5.02 17.05
C THR A 157 -5.29 -4.61 15.79
N LEU A 158 -4.69 -4.89 14.64
CA LEU A 158 -5.29 -4.76 13.32
C LEU A 158 -6.14 -6.00 12.98
N TYR A 159 -7.22 -5.82 12.23
CA TYR A 159 -7.97 -6.93 11.62
C TYR A 159 -8.67 -6.50 10.33
N CYS A 160 -8.87 -7.44 9.41
CA CYS A 160 -9.73 -7.23 8.23
C CYS A 160 -11.20 -7.15 8.66
N THR A 161 -11.95 -6.20 8.13
CA THR A 161 -13.39 -6.02 8.45
C THR A 161 -14.29 -7.04 7.75
N GLY A 162 -13.78 -7.71 6.72
CA GLY A 162 -14.55 -8.51 5.76
C GLY A 162 -15.06 -7.70 4.57
N GLU A 163 -14.93 -6.37 4.59
CA GLU A 163 -15.22 -5.51 3.46
C GLU A 163 -14.09 -5.56 2.42
N GLN A 164 -14.45 -5.30 1.17
CA GLN A 164 -13.51 -5.21 0.05
C GLN A 164 -13.53 -3.81 -0.53
N SER A 165 -12.35 -3.30 -0.84
CA SER A 165 -12.13 -2.07 -1.59
C SER A 165 -11.46 -2.40 -2.93
N GLU A 166 -11.45 -1.47 -3.86
CA GLU A 166 -10.61 -1.59 -5.05
C GLU A 166 -9.14 -1.38 -4.67
N ASN A 167 -8.25 -2.25 -5.17
CA ASN A 167 -6.83 -2.09 -4.92
C ASN A 167 -6.32 -0.87 -5.72
N PRO A 168 -5.58 0.07 -5.08
CA PRO A 168 -5.17 1.32 -5.73
C PRO A 168 -4.00 1.16 -6.71
N GLU A 169 -3.21 0.08 -6.60
CA GLU A 169 -2.11 -0.26 -7.50
C GLU A 169 -2.58 -1.05 -8.74
N ASP A 170 -3.65 -1.84 -8.58
CA ASP A 170 -4.28 -2.66 -9.62
C ASP A 170 -5.81 -2.71 -9.43
N SER A 171 -6.50 -1.85 -10.16
CA SER A 171 -7.96 -1.72 -10.14
C SER A 171 -8.75 -2.98 -10.50
N GLU A 172 -8.13 -3.99 -11.13
CA GLU A 172 -8.79 -5.28 -11.42
C GLU A 172 -8.85 -6.17 -10.16
N LYS A 173 -8.03 -5.88 -9.15
CA LYS A 173 -7.96 -6.61 -7.88
C LYS A 173 -8.80 -5.95 -6.78
N LYS A 174 -9.02 -6.71 -5.70
CA LYS A 174 -9.69 -6.26 -4.48
C LYS A 174 -8.76 -6.35 -3.28
N ASP A 175 -8.79 -5.30 -2.49
CA ASP A 175 -8.08 -5.18 -1.23
C ASP A 175 -9.02 -5.47 -0.06
N TYR A 176 -8.54 -6.26 0.90
CA TYR A 176 -9.27 -6.53 2.14
C TYR A 176 -9.08 -5.35 3.11
N VAL A 177 -10.17 -4.62 3.35
CA VAL A 177 -10.17 -3.45 4.22
C VAL A 177 -9.80 -3.89 5.64
N ALA A 178 -8.80 -3.24 6.23
CA ALA A 178 -8.33 -3.52 7.58
C ALA A 178 -8.35 -2.25 8.44
N ARG A 179 -8.62 -2.43 9.73
CA ARG A 179 -8.71 -1.34 10.72
C ARG A 179 -8.12 -1.76 12.06
N TRP A 180 -7.63 -0.77 12.80
CA TRP A 180 -7.19 -0.93 14.18
C TRP A 180 -8.40 -1.09 15.11
N GLU A 181 -8.24 -1.85 16.19
CA GLU A 181 -9.34 -2.16 17.12
C GLU A 181 -9.65 -1.02 18.09
N LYS A 182 -8.66 -0.20 18.46
CA LYS A 182 -8.80 0.91 19.41
C LYS A 182 -8.52 2.26 18.76
N THR A 183 -7.59 2.30 17.80
CA THR A 183 -7.12 3.56 17.20
C THR A 183 -7.90 3.93 15.93
N SER A 184 -9.07 4.55 16.11
CA SER A 184 -10.01 4.91 15.02
C SER A 184 -9.46 5.89 13.98
N ASP A 185 -8.51 6.73 14.37
CA ASP A 185 -7.94 7.79 13.52
C ASP A 185 -6.90 7.24 12.53
N CYS A 186 -6.67 5.93 12.58
CA CYS A 186 -5.80 5.16 11.71
C CYS A 186 -6.63 4.05 11.03
N GLY A 187 -6.32 3.75 9.77
CA GLY A 187 -7.14 2.84 8.96
C GLY A 187 -6.55 2.68 7.56
N GLN A 188 -7.32 2.10 6.63
CA GLN A 188 -6.87 1.93 5.25
C GLN A 188 -6.31 3.25 4.68
N GLU A 189 -5.14 3.16 4.05
CA GLU A 189 -4.47 4.27 3.39
C GLU A 189 -5.37 4.90 2.33
N ARG A 190 -5.60 6.21 2.46
CA ARG A 190 -6.47 6.96 1.56
C ARG A 190 -5.76 7.19 0.23
N LYS A 191 -6.33 6.66 -0.86
CA LYS A 191 -5.80 6.79 -2.23
C LYS A 191 -6.92 6.96 -3.24
N ILE A 192 -6.57 7.51 -4.41
CA ILE A 192 -7.42 7.49 -5.61
C ILE A 192 -6.95 6.31 -6.47
N THR A 193 -7.86 5.38 -6.80
CA THR A 193 -7.55 4.24 -7.67
C THR A 193 -7.54 4.65 -9.14
N SER A 194 -6.99 3.80 -10.01
CA SER A 194 -6.95 4.12 -11.44
C SER A 194 -8.35 4.29 -12.08
N THR A 195 -9.42 3.75 -11.50
CA THR A 195 -10.80 3.97 -12.01
C THR A 195 -11.47 5.24 -11.46
N GLY A 196 -10.74 6.04 -10.68
CA GLY A 196 -11.23 7.28 -10.08
C GLY A 196 -12.07 7.08 -8.82
N ASN A 197 -12.02 5.89 -8.19
CA ASN A 197 -12.63 5.67 -6.89
C ASN A 197 -11.70 6.16 -5.77
N ILE A 198 -12.25 6.79 -4.73
CA ILE A 198 -11.52 7.10 -3.51
C ILE A 198 -11.67 5.92 -2.56
N VAL A 199 -10.56 5.32 -2.15
CA VAL A 199 -10.49 4.25 -1.14
C VAL A 199 -9.76 4.75 0.09
N GLY A 200 -10.00 4.10 1.23
CA GLY A 200 -9.35 4.44 2.50
C GLY A 200 -9.82 5.75 3.15
N THR A 201 -9.36 5.95 4.38
CA THR A 201 -9.80 7.04 5.27
C THR A 201 -8.66 7.79 5.95
N ALA A 202 -7.49 7.18 6.09
CA ALA A 202 -6.34 7.77 6.78
C ALA A 202 -5.27 8.22 5.78
N PHE A 203 -4.75 9.43 5.93
CA PHE A 203 -3.72 9.99 5.04
C PHE A 203 -2.31 9.49 5.40
N PRO A 204 -1.44 9.22 4.41
CA PRO A 204 0.02 9.15 4.57
C PRO A 204 0.63 10.43 5.17
N GLU A 205 1.88 10.35 5.68
CA GLU A 205 2.62 11.54 6.15
C GLU A 205 2.73 12.61 5.05
N GLY A 206 2.18 13.80 5.30
CA GLY A 206 2.24 14.94 4.37
C GLY A 206 1.23 14.90 3.21
N GLU A 207 0.36 13.88 3.13
CA GLU A 207 -0.69 13.81 2.11
C GLU A 207 -2.02 14.43 2.59
N SER A 208 -2.85 14.82 1.62
CA SER A 208 -4.12 15.54 1.76
C SER A 208 -4.97 15.28 0.51
N ASP A 209 -6.27 15.60 0.52
CA ASP A 209 -7.12 15.41 -0.67
C ASP A 209 -6.59 16.17 -1.92
N VAL A 210 -5.94 17.33 -1.73
CA VAL A 210 -5.27 18.09 -2.80
C VAL A 210 -4.08 17.33 -3.39
N THR A 211 -3.20 16.80 -2.53
CA THR A 211 -1.98 16.10 -2.96
C THR A 211 -2.26 14.69 -3.47
N LEU A 212 -3.36 14.05 -3.04
CA LEU A 212 -3.86 12.80 -3.64
C LEU A 212 -4.29 13.02 -5.09
N LEU A 213 -5.06 14.06 -5.39
CA LEU A 213 -5.43 14.38 -6.77
C LEU A 213 -4.22 14.82 -7.61
N ALA A 214 -3.29 15.57 -7.02
CA ALA A 214 -2.02 15.89 -7.67
C ALA A 214 -1.23 14.62 -8.04
N THR A 215 -1.19 13.62 -7.16
CA THR A 215 -0.54 12.33 -7.40
C THR A 215 -1.20 11.56 -8.54
N TYR A 216 -2.54 11.49 -8.53
CA TYR A 216 -3.33 10.86 -9.59
C TYR A 216 -3.06 11.53 -10.96
N LEU A 217 -3.07 12.86 -11.00
CA LEU A 217 -2.82 13.61 -12.24
C LEU A 217 -1.37 13.47 -12.73
N VAL A 218 -0.37 13.48 -11.83
CA VAL A 218 1.04 13.21 -12.21
C VAL A 218 1.20 11.80 -12.79
N ALA A 219 0.49 10.81 -12.26
CA ALA A 219 0.55 9.43 -12.75
C ALA A 219 -0.16 9.23 -14.11
N TYR A 220 -1.27 9.93 -14.35
CA TYR A 220 -2.18 9.64 -15.47
C TYR A 220 -2.41 10.80 -16.47
N TYR A 221 -1.64 11.89 -16.41
CA TYR A 221 -1.80 13.10 -17.26
C TYR A 221 -1.95 12.87 -18.77
N ASN A 222 -1.51 11.72 -19.27
CA ASN A 222 -1.48 11.33 -20.68
C ASN A 222 -2.52 10.24 -21.05
N ASP A 223 -3.37 9.79 -20.10
CA ASP A 223 -4.45 8.83 -20.33
C ASP A 223 -5.82 9.53 -20.24
N PRO A 224 -6.49 9.79 -21.37
CA PRO A 224 -7.82 10.40 -21.40
C PRO A 224 -8.86 9.67 -20.53
N ALA A 225 -8.84 8.33 -20.50
CA ALA A 225 -9.83 7.56 -19.74
C ALA A 225 -9.70 7.74 -18.21
N LYS A 226 -8.57 8.28 -17.76
CA LYS A 226 -8.26 8.63 -16.37
C LYS A 226 -8.50 10.11 -16.12
N THR A 227 -8.01 10.98 -17.00
CA THR A 227 -8.13 12.44 -16.85
C THR A 227 -9.55 12.96 -17.07
N ASP A 228 -10.40 12.24 -17.81
CA ASP A 228 -11.83 12.56 -17.93
C ASP A 228 -12.57 12.46 -16.58
N LEU A 229 -12.01 11.74 -15.60
CA LEU A 229 -12.57 11.59 -14.25
C LEU A 229 -12.23 12.76 -13.32
N THR A 230 -11.31 13.65 -13.71
CA THR A 230 -10.76 14.71 -12.85
C THR A 230 -11.83 15.65 -12.29
N GLN A 231 -12.88 15.99 -13.06
CA GLN A 231 -13.95 16.85 -12.55
C GLN A 231 -14.75 16.19 -11.41
N ASN A 232 -14.98 14.88 -11.48
CA ASN A 232 -15.70 14.15 -10.43
C ASN A 232 -14.84 14.09 -9.16
N LEU A 233 -13.55 13.77 -9.32
CA LEU A 233 -12.59 13.77 -8.21
C LEU A 233 -12.49 15.14 -7.53
N ILE A 234 -12.40 16.24 -8.31
CA ILE A 234 -12.41 17.61 -7.78
C ILE A 234 -13.65 17.89 -6.92
N ASN A 235 -14.82 17.45 -7.36
CA ASN A 235 -16.09 17.66 -6.67
C ASN A 235 -16.22 16.80 -5.40
N GLU A 236 -15.79 15.53 -5.46
CA GLU A 236 -15.88 14.58 -4.34
C GLU A 236 -14.86 14.90 -3.23
N LEU A 237 -13.64 15.29 -3.63
CA LEU A 237 -12.59 15.77 -2.72
C LEU A 237 -12.83 17.22 -2.25
N ASN A 238 -13.70 17.97 -2.94
CA ASN A 238 -13.97 19.40 -2.72
C ASN A 238 -12.68 20.26 -2.69
N VAL A 239 -11.86 20.14 -3.72
CA VAL A 239 -10.53 20.80 -3.82
C VAL A 239 -10.48 21.88 -4.91
N SER A 240 -9.65 22.91 -4.69
CA SER A 240 -9.35 23.95 -5.68
C SER A 240 -8.44 23.39 -6.78
N PRO A 241 -8.79 23.53 -8.08
CA PRO A 241 -7.92 23.13 -9.18
C PRO A 241 -6.58 23.89 -9.20
N VAL A 242 -6.54 25.12 -8.68
CA VAL A 242 -5.30 25.91 -8.56
C VAL A 242 -4.37 25.30 -7.50
N ASP A 243 -4.94 24.88 -6.36
CA ASP A 243 -4.16 24.30 -5.26
C ASP A 243 -3.59 22.93 -5.67
N VAL A 244 -4.37 22.15 -6.44
CA VAL A 244 -3.93 20.90 -7.06
C VAL A 244 -2.77 21.14 -8.02
N MET A 245 -2.81 22.19 -8.84
CA MET A 245 -1.68 22.55 -9.72
C MET A 245 -0.42 22.93 -8.93
N GLY A 246 -0.57 23.66 -7.82
CA GLY A 246 0.55 23.95 -6.92
C GLY A 246 1.20 22.69 -6.37
N ALA A 247 0.38 21.77 -5.83
CA ALA A 247 0.84 20.48 -5.32
C ALA A 247 1.48 19.57 -6.40
N VAL A 248 1.02 19.64 -7.66
CA VAL A 248 1.65 18.98 -8.81
C VAL A 248 3.06 19.52 -9.02
N THR A 249 3.23 20.85 -9.05
CA THR A 249 4.53 21.49 -9.22
C THR A 249 5.49 21.17 -8.07
N ASP A 250 5.01 21.20 -6.82
CA ASP A 250 5.83 20.82 -5.65
C ASP A 250 6.29 19.36 -5.74
N LYS A 251 5.40 18.44 -6.10
CA LYS A 251 5.73 17.01 -6.25
C LYS A 251 6.73 16.76 -7.38
N LEU A 252 6.61 17.47 -8.51
CA LEU A 252 7.56 17.38 -9.63
C LEU A 252 8.95 17.95 -9.29
N ASN A 253 8.99 19.06 -8.52
CA ASN A 253 10.25 19.65 -8.07
C ASN A 253 10.97 18.77 -7.04
N ASN A 254 10.24 18.18 -6.09
CA ASN A 254 10.79 17.31 -5.05
C ASN A 254 11.32 15.96 -5.58
N THR A 255 10.82 15.48 -6.72
CA THR A 255 11.17 14.15 -7.29
C THR A 255 12.22 14.18 -8.39
N ASN A 256 12.70 15.35 -8.82
CA ASN A 256 13.57 15.52 -10.00
C ASN A 256 13.03 14.81 -11.26
N ASN A 257 11.70 14.81 -11.43
CA ASN A 257 11.04 14.05 -12.49
C ASN A 257 11.48 14.51 -13.89
N ALA A 258 12.00 13.58 -14.70
CA ALA A 258 12.52 13.84 -16.04
C ALA A 258 11.47 14.36 -17.04
N ASP A 259 10.19 14.07 -16.79
CA ASP A 259 9.06 14.48 -17.63
C ASP A 259 8.29 15.69 -17.06
N LYS A 260 8.81 16.37 -16.01
CA LYS A 260 8.12 17.51 -15.37
C LYS A 260 7.65 18.59 -16.35
N ASP A 261 8.45 18.88 -17.36
CA ASP A 261 8.17 19.91 -18.38
C ASP A 261 7.07 19.48 -19.38
N LYS A 262 6.67 18.19 -19.37
CA LYS A 262 5.51 17.65 -20.10
C LYS A 262 4.29 17.52 -19.20
N ILE A 263 4.49 17.06 -17.96
CA ILE A 263 3.43 16.80 -16.99
C ILE A 263 2.74 18.10 -16.59
N ALA A 264 3.48 19.11 -16.15
CA ALA A 264 2.86 20.33 -15.62
C ALA A 264 1.97 21.09 -16.63
N PRO A 265 2.37 21.30 -17.90
CA PRO A 265 1.49 21.93 -18.91
C PRO A 265 0.28 21.06 -19.30
N ALA A 266 0.41 19.73 -19.27
CA ALA A 266 -0.71 18.84 -19.55
C ALA A 266 -1.75 18.86 -18.43
N VAL A 267 -1.29 18.83 -17.18
CA VAL A 267 -2.15 18.90 -15.98
C VAL A 267 -2.83 20.27 -15.87
N GLU A 268 -2.13 21.37 -16.13
CA GLU A 268 -2.73 22.71 -16.26
C GLU A 268 -3.90 22.72 -17.24
N LYS A 269 -3.71 22.15 -18.44
CA LYS A 269 -4.76 22.08 -19.46
C LYS A 269 -5.96 21.25 -19.01
N ILE A 270 -5.76 20.18 -18.24
CA ILE A 270 -6.85 19.38 -17.66
C ILE A 270 -7.61 20.23 -16.63
N LEU A 271 -6.89 20.86 -15.69
CA LEU A 271 -7.48 21.61 -14.58
C LEU A 271 -8.25 22.87 -15.04
N LEU A 272 -7.77 23.60 -16.06
CA LEU A 272 -8.52 24.70 -16.69
C LEU A 272 -9.84 24.23 -17.35
N ASN A 273 -9.93 22.97 -17.76
CA ASN A 273 -11.17 22.39 -18.28
C ASN A 273 -12.16 21.96 -17.18
N CYS A 274 -11.75 21.94 -15.90
CA CYS A 274 -12.62 21.71 -14.76
C CYS A 274 -13.28 23.01 -14.23
N THR A 275 -14.10 22.88 -13.20
CA THR A 275 -14.73 23.95 -12.39
C THR A 275 -14.34 23.77 -10.93
N ASP A 276 -14.21 24.88 -10.21
CA ASP A 276 -13.74 24.93 -8.82
C ASP A 276 -14.94 24.95 -7.83
N PRO A 277 -15.22 23.84 -7.12
CA PRO A 277 -16.32 23.79 -6.16
C PRO A 277 -16.09 24.72 -4.95
N THR A 278 -14.82 24.99 -4.60
CA THR A 278 -14.47 25.89 -3.48
C THR A 278 -14.74 27.36 -3.80
N LYS A 279 -14.79 27.71 -5.10
CA LYS A 279 -15.18 29.02 -5.64
C LYS A 279 -16.56 28.99 -6.31
N GLY A 280 -17.48 28.13 -5.85
CA GLY A 280 -18.89 28.13 -6.28
C GLY A 280 -19.16 27.56 -7.68
N GLY A 281 -18.24 26.78 -8.24
CA GLY A 281 -18.34 26.17 -9.57
C GLY A 281 -17.80 27.03 -10.71
N GLU A 282 -17.07 28.11 -10.40
CA GLU A 282 -16.43 28.95 -11.42
C GLU A 282 -15.25 28.24 -12.11
N LYS A 283 -14.82 28.79 -13.26
CA LYS A 283 -13.60 28.34 -13.94
C LYS A 283 -12.36 28.80 -13.16
N PRO A 284 -11.30 27.97 -13.06
CA PRO A 284 -10.04 28.42 -12.47
C PRO A 284 -9.49 29.63 -13.21
N ASN A 285 -8.95 30.60 -12.48
CA ASN A 285 -8.34 31.79 -13.06
C ASN A 285 -7.00 31.42 -13.73
N GLU A 286 -6.82 31.83 -15.00
CA GLU A 286 -5.61 31.48 -15.77
C GLU A 286 -4.31 32.08 -15.19
N GLU A 287 -4.36 33.26 -14.56
CA GLU A 287 -3.19 33.88 -13.92
C GLU A 287 -2.81 33.14 -12.62
N GLU A 288 -3.79 32.79 -11.79
CA GLU A 288 -3.60 31.97 -10.58
C GLU A 288 -3.04 30.58 -10.94
N MET A 289 -3.58 29.95 -11.98
CA MET A 289 -3.13 28.65 -12.50
C MET A 289 -1.68 28.71 -13.01
N ASN A 290 -1.35 29.71 -13.84
CA ASN A 290 0.01 29.93 -14.33
C ASN A 290 0.98 30.22 -13.18
N LYS A 291 0.55 30.94 -12.14
CA LYS A 291 1.36 31.18 -10.95
C LYS A 291 1.63 29.88 -10.19
N ALA A 292 0.61 29.11 -9.86
CA ALA A 292 0.74 27.83 -9.15
C ALA A 292 1.64 26.83 -9.91
N LYS A 293 1.51 26.76 -11.24
CA LYS A 293 2.37 25.95 -12.11
C LYS A 293 3.86 26.32 -11.99
N ASN A 294 4.19 27.61 -11.88
CA ASN A 294 5.57 28.09 -11.89
C ASN A 294 6.20 28.20 -10.49
N GLU A 295 5.40 28.56 -9.47
CA GLU A 295 5.87 28.84 -8.11
C GLU A 295 5.64 27.68 -7.13
N GLY A 296 4.78 26.71 -7.47
CA GLY A 296 4.35 25.65 -6.56
C GLY A 296 3.13 26.04 -5.74
N GLY A 297 2.83 25.26 -4.71
CA GLY A 297 1.86 25.64 -3.70
C GLY A 297 2.35 26.89 -2.97
N SER A 298 1.50 27.92 -2.84
CA SER A 298 1.77 28.93 -1.82
C SER A 298 1.77 28.23 -0.47
N ALA A 299 2.80 28.44 0.36
CA ALA A 299 2.95 27.77 1.64
C ALA A 299 1.91 28.25 2.68
N THR A 300 0.64 27.91 2.45
CA THR A 300 -0.43 27.87 3.44
C THR A 300 -0.09 26.78 4.43
N GLY A 301 0.76 27.12 5.39
CA GLY A 301 1.42 26.15 6.26
C GLY A 301 0.44 25.21 6.95
N SER A 302 0.89 23.98 7.18
CA SER A 302 0.18 22.92 7.90
C SER A 302 -0.29 23.41 9.28
N GLY A 303 -1.49 23.98 9.31
CA GLY A 303 -2.09 24.63 10.47
C GLY A 303 -2.70 23.62 11.43
N SER A 304 -1.86 22.75 12.01
CA SER A 304 -2.23 21.92 13.15
C SER A 304 -2.47 22.79 14.38
N GLY A 305 -3.66 23.41 14.44
CA GLY A 305 -4.09 24.35 15.46
C GLY A 305 -4.38 23.69 16.81
N SER A 306 -3.33 23.24 17.51
CA SER A 306 -3.40 23.00 18.95
C SER A 306 -2.64 24.13 19.67
N GLY A 307 -3.36 24.99 20.37
CA GLY A 307 -2.80 26.22 20.93
C GLY A 307 -2.15 26.01 22.29
N SER A 308 -1.02 26.71 22.54
CA SER A 308 -0.75 27.40 23.82
C SER A 308 0.48 28.32 23.76
N ASN A 309 0.22 29.61 24.01
CA ASN A 309 1.04 30.62 24.72
C ASN A 309 2.56 30.40 24.97
N GLY A 310 3.38 31.44 24.72
CA GLY A 310 4.61 31.64 25.51
C GLY A 310 5.75 32.51 24.95
N GLY A 311 5.61 33.85 24.94
CA GLY A 311 6.67 34.83 25.28
C GLY A 311 8.03 34.90 24.54
N SER A 312 8.30 36.05 23.92
CA SER A 312 9.52 36.91 23.99
C SER A 312 10.78 36.38 24.72
N THR A 313 12.05 36.64 24.33
CA THR A 313 12.69 37.66 23.44
C THR A 313 14.20 37.36 23.33
N GLY A 314 14.93 37.85 22.31
CA GLY A 314 16.40 37.97 22.36
C GLY A 314 17.12 38.03 21.01
N SER A 315 18.02 39.01 20.81
CA SER A 315 18.71 39.31 19.53
C SER A 315 20.22 39.04 19.57
N GLY A 316 20.86 38.86 18.39
CA GLY A 316 22.33 38.91 18.19
C GLY A 316 22.84 37.80 17.26
N SER A 317 23.11 38.02 15.96
CA SER A 317 24.22 38.78 15.33
C SER A 317 25.52 37.98 15.04
N SER A 318 25.58 37.41 13.82
CA SER A 318 26.71 37.36 12.87
C SER A 318 28.15 37.01 13.30
N SER A 319 28.69 35.91 12.72
CA SER A 319 30.04 35.71 12.10
C SER A 319 30.42 34.21 12.19
N GLY A 320 31.20 33.58 11.30
CA GLY A 320 31.77 33.97 9.99
C GLY A 320 32.54 32.79 9.38
N SER A 321 32.71 32.76 8.05
CA SER A 321 33.74 32.02 7.27
C SER A 321 34.32 30.67 7.78
N SER A 322 34.22 29.61 6.97
CA SER A 322 35.35 29.17 6.12
C SER A 322 35.03 27.91 5.31
N SER A 323 35.67 27.81 4.14
CA SER A 323 35.61 26.67 3.23
C SER A 323 36.71 25.65 3.53
N SER A 324 36.39 24.35 3.51
CA SER A 324 37.40 23.29 3.35
C SER A 324 36.90 22.19 2.40
N SER A 325 37.53 22.10 1.24
CA SER A 325 37.34 21.05 0.24
C SER A 325 37.80 19.68 0.75
N GLY A 326 37.00 18.64 0.54
CA GLY A 326 37.31 17.26 0.91
C GLY A 326 36.82 16.26 -0.13
N SER A 327 37.37 16.30 -1.35
CA SER A 327 36.99 15.40 -2.44
C SER A 327 37.55 13.99 -2.24
N SER A 328 36.68 12.99 -2.08
CA SER A 328 37.04 11.57 -2.23
C SER A 328 36.16 10.91 -3.31
N SER A 329 36.73 10.83 -4.51
CA SER A 329 36.10 10.16 -5.65
C SER A 329 36.00 8.66 -5.46
N VAL A 330 34.81 8.09 -5.63
CA VAL A 330 34.62 6.67 -5.99
C VAL A 330 34.08 6.55 -7.40
N LYS A 331 34.53 5.52 -8.13
CA LYS A 331 34.43 5.45 -9.58
C LYS A 331 33.05 4.97 -10.05
N SER A 332 32.63 5.54 -11.18
CA SER A 332 31.55 5.04 -12.05
C SER A 332 31.62 3.53 -12.27
N GLY A 333 30.46 2.88 -12.17
CA GLY A 333 30.25 1.48 -12.52
C GLY A 333 28.80 1.27 -12.95
N VAL A 334 28.57 1.24 -14.26
CA VAL A 334 27.34 0.83 -14.98
C VAL A 334 26.03 1.45 -14.47
N GLU A 335 25.57 2.49 -15.19
CA GLU A 335 24.22 3.02 -15.05
C GLU A 335 23.18 1.91 -15.28
N THR A 336 22.33 1.66 -14.28
CA THR A 336 21.03 1.03 -14.48
C THR A 336 20.00 2.00 -13.93
N THR A 337 19.44 2.82 -14.81
CA THR A 337 18.39 3.80 -14.48
C THR A 337 17.10 3.06 -14.14
N ILE A 338 16.95 2.69 -12.87
CA ILE A 338 15.71 2.14 -12.34
C ILE A 338 14.75 3.32 -12.15
N PHE A 339 13.86 3.50 -13.12
CA PHE A 339 12.67 4.34 -12.95
C PHE A 339 11.78 3.68 -11.90
N TYR A 340 11.78 4.20 -10.68
CA TYR A 340 10.75 3.90 -9.68
C TYR A 340 9.44 4.58 -10.07
N VAL A 341 8.78 4.01 -11.08
CA VAL A 341 7.35 4.21 -11.26
C VAL A 341 6.67 3.53 -10.08
N PHE A 342 5.89 4.29 -9.30
CA PHE A 342 4.98 3.73 -8.29
C PHE A 342 3.85 2.98 -8.99
N GLY A 343 4.15 1.76 -9.41
CA GLY A 343 3.21 0.81 -9.97
C GLY A 343 3.60 -0.57 -9.45
N GLY A 344 2.96 -1.01 -8.37
CA GLY A 344 3.17 -2.32 -7.76
C GLY A 344 2.69 -3.46 -8.66
N LEU A 345 3.38 -3.73 -9.78
CA LEU A 345 3.11 -4.89 -10.63
C LEU A 345 3.58 -6.18 -9.93
N MET A 346 2.77 -6.63 -8.97
CA MET A 346 2.84 -7.99 -8.46
C MET A 346 2.51 -8.96 -9.59
N LEU A 347 3.54 -9.56 -10.19
CA LEU A 347 3.41 -10.69 -11.12
C LEU A 347 2.71 -11.85 -10.41
N ALA A 348 1.41 -12.00 -10.67
CA ALA A 348 0.69 -13.23 -10.34
C ALA A 348 1.20 -14.35 -11.26
N ALA A 349 2.08 -15.22 -10.74
CA ALA A 349 2.61 -16.37 -11.46
C ALA A 349 1.52 -17.46 -11.61
N ALA A 350 0.58 -17.25 -12.53
CA ALA A 350 -0.38 -18.27 -12.94
C ALA A 350 0.33 -19.39 -13.72
N GLY A 351 0.52 -20.54 -13.06
CA GLY A 351 1.24 -21.67 -13.64
C GLY A 351 0.50 -22.33 -14.80
N VAL A 352 1.06 -22.26 -16.01
CA VAL A 352 0.67 -23.11 -17.14
C VAL A 352 1.82 -24.06 -17.45
N ALA A 353 1.76 -25.27 -16.88
CA ALA A 353 2.73 -26.32 -17.14
C ALA A 353 2.48 -26.97 -18.52
N PHE A 354 3.05 -26.40 -19.58
CA PHE A 354 2.99 -27.00 -20.91
C PHE A 354 4.08 -28.06 -21.10
N LEU A 355 3.67 -29.34 -21.11
CA LEU A 355 4.56 -30.50 -21.30
C LEU A 355 5.08 -30.60 -22.74
N ALA A 356 6.19 -29.93 -23.04
CA ALA A 356 6.95 -30.13 -24.27
C ALA A 356 7.80 -31.42 -24.19
N ARG A 357 7.21 -32.57 -24.53
CA ARG A 357 7.97 -33.82 -24.77
C ARG A 357 8.94 -33.60 -25.95
N LYS A 358 10.24 -33.47 -25.66
CA LYS A 358 11.28 -33.48 -26.71
C LYS A 358 11.41 -34.88 -27.28
N LYS A 359 10.79 -35.11 -28.44
CA LYS A 359 11.05 -36.28 -29.29
C LYS A 359 12.54 -36.25 -29.69
N ARG A 360 13.27 -37.33 -29.44
CA ARG A 360 14.59 -37.58 -30.03
C ARG A 360 14.31 -38.51 -31.22
N GLU A 361 14.63 -38.07 -32.42
CA GLU A 361 14.64 -38.91 -33.61
C GLU A 361 16.10 -39.08 -34.03
N GLU A 362 16.44 -40.34 -34.30
CA GLU A 362 17.65 -40.90 -34.96
C GLU A 362 19.02 -40.56 -34.34
#